data_AF-A0A3D5CEF8-F1
#
_entry.id   AF-A0A3D5CEF8-F1
#
_cell.length_a   1.000
_cell.length_b   1.000
_cell.length_c   1.000
_cell.angle_alpha   90.00
_cell.angle_beta   90.00
_cell.angle_gamma   90.00
#
_symmetry.space_group_name_H-M   'P 1'
#
loop_
_entity.id
_entity.type
_entity.pdbx_description
1 polymer ?
#
loop_
_entity_poly.entity_id
_entity_poly.type
_entity_poly.pdbx_seq_one_letter_code
_entity_poly.pdbx_strand_id
1 'polypeptide(L)'
;MSANCYRCGAPHEPKKPHRDDFDSEVAYLLACLEWLDYEHPERQEQRALAWLRLDTSAQLERVIGRLRELLALDRPFDVAETAEWDELTAIYRTRRRILRPTPDTTEGNES
;
A
#
# COMPACT_ATOMS: atom_id res chain seq x y z
N MET A 1 -5.77 -27.84 -20.91
CA MET A 1 -4.67 -26.96 -21.35
C MET A 1 -5.18 -26.05 -22.45
N SER A 2 -5.71 -24.87 -22.11
CA SER A 2 -6.04 -23.85 -23.11
C SER A 2 -5.00 -22.74 -23.01
N ALA A 3 -4.30 -22.54 -24.12
CA ALA A 3 -3.25 -21.54 -24.26
C ALA A 3 -3.85 -20.12 -24.21
N ASN A 4 -3.30 -19.27 -23.34
CA ASN A 4 -3.63 -17.84 -23.31
C ASN A 4 -3.17 -17.19 -24.62
N CYS A 5 -4.14 -16.81 -25.45
CA CYS A 5 -3.93 -16.04 -26.66
C CYS A 5 -3.76 -14.56 -26.29
N TYR A 6 -2.53 -14.14 -25.94
CA TYR A 6 -2.20 -12.73 -25.65
C TYR A 6 -2.16 -11.82 -26.91
N ARG A 7 -2.77 -12.22 -28.03
CA ARG A 7 -2.52 -11.61 -29.36
C ARG A 7 -3.74 -11.02 -30.06
N CYS A 8 -4.79 -10.72 -29.33
CA CYS A 8 -5.95 -9.99 -29.84
C CYS A 8 -6.19 -8.80 -28.92
N GLY A 9 -5.98 -7.57 -29.42
CA GLY A 9 -6.21 -6.30 -28.72
C GLY A 9 -7.70 -5.99 -28.50
N ALA A 10 -8.53 -7.01 -28.26
CA ALA A 10 -9.85 -6.83 -27.72
C ALA A 10 -9.71 -6.66 -26.20
N PRO A 11 -10.44 -5.72 -25.56
CA PRO A 11 -10.48 -5.65 -24.11
C PRO A 11 -10.97 -7.01 -23.58
N HIS A 12 -10.10 -7.75 -22.91
CA HIS A 12 -10.47 -9.00 -22.28
C HIS A 12 -11.32 -8.64 -21.06
N GLU A 13 -12.62 -8.85 -21.14
CA GLU A 13 -13.50 -8.74 -19.97
C GLU A 13 -13.16 -9.92 -19.03
N PRO A 14 -12.53 -9.68 -17.87
CA PRO A 14 -12.20 -10.74 -16.95
C PRO A 14 -13.49 -11.39 -16.45
N LYS A 15 -13.57 -12.72 -16.54
CA LYS A 15 -14.67 -13.47 -15.92
C LYS A 15 -14.49 -13.48 -14.41
N LYS A 16 -15.61 -13.60 -13.68
CA LYS A 16 -15.57 -13.82 -12.23
C LYS A 16 -14.73 -15.08 -11.93
N PRO A 17 -13.61 -14.96 -11.20
CA PRO A 17 -12.73 -16.09 -10.94
C PRO A 17 -13.37 -17.07 -9.95
N HIS A 18 -13.21 -18.37 -10.19
CA HIS A 18 -13.53 -19.43 -9.24
C HIS A 18 -12.25 -19.99 -8.62
N ARG A 19 -12.27 -20.36 -7.33
CA ARG A 19 -11.06 -20.80 -6.61
C ARG A 19 -10.39 -22.02 -7.26
N ASP A 20 -11.19 -22.92 -7.80
CA ASP A 20 -10.73 -24.18 -8.41
C ASP A 20 -9.97 -23.96 -9.74
N ASP A 21 -10.05 -22.77 -10.34
CA ASP A 21 -9.33 -22.42 -11.57
C ASP A 21 -7.85 -22.06 -11.32
N PHE A 22 -7.41 -22.02 -10.04
CA PHE A 22 -6.10 -21.51 -9.65
C PHE A 22 -5.33 -22.47 -8.74
N ASP A 23 -4.06 -22.69 -9.06
CA ASP A 23 -3.17 -23.54 -8.25
C ASP A 23 -2.60 -22.82 -7.02
N SER A 24 -2.78 -21.50 -6.92
CA SER A 24 -2.23 -20.66 -5.84
C SER A 24 -3.28 -19.69 -5.32
N GLU A 25 -3.30 -19.53 -4.00
CA GLU A 25 -4.14 -18.55 -3.32
C GLU A 25 -3.82 -17.13 -3.80
N VAL A 26 -2.53 -16.82 -4.00
CA VAL A 26 -2.09 -15.51 -4.48
C VAL A 26 -2.61 -15.26 -5.89
N ALA A 27 -2.56 -16.26 -6.78
CA ALA A 27 -3.04 -16.14 -8.15
C ALA A 27 -4.56 -15.91 -8.20
N TYR A 28 -5.31 -16.65 -7.37
CA TYR A 28 -6.77 -16.46 -7.23
C TYR A 28 -7.12 -15.05 -6.74
N LEU A 29 -6.46 -14.58 -5.68
CA LEU A 29 -6.72 -13.23 -5.14
C LEU A 29 -6.39 -12.12 -6.13
N LEU A 30 -5.31 -12.26 -6.91
CA LEU A 30 -4.98 -11.30 -7.98
C LEU A 30 -6.06 -11.26 -9.06
N ALA A 31 -6.57 -12.42 -9.50
CA ALA A 31 -7.66 -12.48 -10.45
C ALA A 31 -8.97 -11.90 -9.87
N CYS A 32 -9.24 -12.08 -8.58
CA CYS A 32 -10.38 -11.45 -7.91
C CYS A 32 -10.26 -9.92 -7.94
N LEU A 33 -9.06 -9.37 -7.72
CA LEU A 33 -8.82 -7.94 -7.79
C LEU A 33 -9.02 -7.40 -9.21
N GLU A 34 -8.50 -8.08 -10.23
CA GLU A 34 -8.68 -7.71 -11.63
C GLU A 34 -10.16 -7.69 -12.03
N TRP A 35 -10.91 -8.73 -11.65
CA TRP A 35 -12.36 -8.77 -11.87
C TRP A 35 -13.11 -7.65 -11.12
N LEU A 36 -12.73 -7.37 -9.87
CA LEU A 36 -13.37 -6.31 -9.09
C LEU A 36 -13.04 -4.90 -9.61
N ASP A 37 -11.87 -4.68 -10.20
CA ASP A 37 -11.53 -3.39 -10.83
C ASP A 37 -12.26 -3.21 -12.17
N TYR A 38 -12.53 -4.31 -12.87
CA TYR A 38 -13.39 -4.30 -14.06
C TYR A 38 -14.87 -4.02 -13.73
N GLU A 39 -15.43 -4.69 -12.73
CA GLU A 39 -16.84 -4.51 -12.32
C GLU A 39 -17.12 -3.19 -11.60
N HIS A 40 -16.13 -2.67 -10.87
CA HIS A 40 -16.25 -1.47 -10.06
C HIS A 40 -15.09 -0.49 -10.30
N PRO A 41 -14.96 0.05 -11.54
CA PRO A 41 -13.88 0.96 -11.89
C PRO A 41 -13.90 2.24 -11.04
N GLU A 42 -15.07 2.68 -10.58
CA GLU A 42 -15.22 3.84 -9.71
C GLU A 42 -14.57 3.68 -8.34
N ARG A 43 -14.30 2.42 -7.92
CA ARG A 43 -13.65 2.10 -6.66
C ARG A 43 -12.16 1.85 -6.80
N GLN A 44 -11.62 1.86 -8.02
CA GLN A 44 -10.21 1.56 -8.27
C GLN A 44 -9.29 2.52 -7.50
N GLU A 45 -9.58 3.83 -7.56
CA GLU A 45 -8.81 4.84 -6.82
C GLU A 45 -8.92 4.63 -5.30
N GLN A 46 -10.11 4.33 -4.79
CA GLN A 46 -10.33 4.07 -3.36
C GLN A 46 -9.56 2.83 -2.89
N ARG A 47 -9.52 1.78 -3.71
CA ARG A 47 -8.77 0.55 -3.44
C ARG A 47 -7.27 0.79 -3.49
N ALA A 48 -6.78 1.54 -4.49
CA ALA A 48 -5.37 1.94 -4.58
C ALA A 48 -4.94 2.76 -3.35
N LEU A 49 -5.78 3.70 -2.91
CA LEU A 49 -5.55 4.46 -1.68
C LEU A 49 -5.59 3.59 -0.43
N ALA A 50 -6.52 2.63 -0.34
CA ALA A 50 -6.57 1.67 0.77
C ALA A 50 -5.31 0.80 0.82
N TRP A 51 -4.84 0.30 -0.32
CA TRP A 51 -3.58 -0.43 -0.44
C TRP A 51 -2.38 0.43 -0.01
N LEU A 52 -2.29 1.66 -0.50
CA LEU A 52 -1.23 2.59 -0.11
C LEU A 52 -1.22 2.82 1.41
N ARG A 53 -2.39 2.98 2.03
CA ARG A 53 -2.50 3.14 3.48
C ARG A 53 -2.05 1.89 4.23
N LEU A 54 -2.47 0.71 3.80
CA LEU A 54 -2.08 -0.57 4.41
C LEU A 54 -0.56 -0.76 4.33
N ASP A 55 0.02 -0.60 3.15
CA ASP A 55 1.47 -0.72 2.94
C ASP A 55 2.24 0.32 3.75
N THR A 56 1.78 1.57 3.75
CA THR A 56 2.38 2.65 4.55
C THR A 56 2.33 2.33 6.05
N SER A 57 1.24 1.78 6.57
CA SER A 57 1.09 1.38 7.97
C SER A 57 2.06 0.25 8.35
N ALA A 58 2.12 -0.81 7.54
CA ALA A 58 3.01 -1.96 7.79
C ALA A 58 4.49 -1.55 7.80
N GLN A 59 4.89 -0.66 6.88
CA GLN A 59 6.25 -0.12 6.85
C GLN A 59 6.51 0.83 8.03
N LEU A 60 5.52 1.61 8.46
CA LEU A 60 5.66 2.50 9.61
C LEU A 60 5.85 1.73 10.92
N GLU A 61 5.17 0.59 11.10
CA GLU A 61 5.36 -0.28 12.26
C GLU A 61 6.81 -0.77 12.38
N ARG A 62 7.41 -1.19 11.26
CA ARG A 62 8.83 -1.58 11.21
C ARG A 62 9.76 -0.44 11.60
N VAL A 63 9.53 0.75 11.04
CA VAL A 63 10.31 1.96 11.35
C VAL A 63 10.18 2.34 12.83
N ILE A 64 8.97 2.32 13.39
CA ILE A 64 8.73 2.59 14.81
C ILE A 64 9.44 1.55 15.69
N GLY A 65 9.39 0.28 15.32
CA GLY A 65 10.12 -0.79 16.01
C GLY A 65 11.60 -0.49 16.09
N ARG A 66 12.23 -0.17 14.95
CA ARG A 66 13.67 0.13 14.90
C ARG A 66 14.05 1.41 15.65
N LEU A 67 13.24 2.46 15.57
CA LEU A 67 13.43 3.68 16.36
C LEU A 67 13.36 3.40 17.87
N ARG A 68 12.45 2.52 18.31
CA ARG A 68 12.37 2.10 19.72
C ARG A 68 13.60 1.33 20.16
N GLU A 69 14.13 0.44 19.31
CA GLU A 69 15.38 -0.27 19.58
C GLU A 69 16.56 0.70 19.76
N LEU A 70 16.71 1.67 18.86
CA LEU A 70 17.75 2.69 18.97
C LEU A 70 17.60 3.53 20.25
N LEU A 71 16.38 3.94 20.60
CA LEU A 71 16.12 4.68 21.85
C LEU A 71 16.43 3.87 23.12
N ALA A 72 16.35 2.55 23.06
CA ALA A 72 16.59 1.67 24.19
C ALA A 72 18.09 1.39 24.41
N LEU A 73 18.98 1.96 23.59
CA LEU A 73 20.42 1.84 23.81
C LEU A 73 20.84 2.65 25.04
N ASP A 74 21.42 1.97 26.02
CA ASP A 74 22.01 2.60 27.23
C ASP A 74 23.37 3.26 26.96
N ARG A 75 23.68 3.58 25.71
CA ARG A 75 24.92 4.22 25.28
C ARG A 75 24.66 5.32 24.24
N PRO A 76 25.60 6.27 24.10
CA PRO A 76 25.54 7.21 22.98
C PRO A 76 25.54 6.48 21.64
N PHE A 77 24.87 7.09 20.65
CA PHE A 77 24.86 6.60 19.28
C PHE A 77 26.23 6.77 18.65
N ASP A 78 26.64 5.78 17.88
CA ASP A 78 27.76 5.95 16.96
C ASP A 78 27.33 6.73 15.69
N VAL A 79 28.28 6.96 14.79
CA VAL A 79 28.04 7.73 13.55
C VAL A 79 27.02 7.03 12.64
N ALA A 80 27.04 5.70 12.57
CA ALA A 80 26.13 4.94 11.72
C ALA A 80 24.71 4.95 12.29
N GLU A 81 24.58 4.78 13.60
CA GLU A 81 23.30 4.83 14.31
C GLU A 81 22.66 6.22 14.26
N THR A 82 23.48 7.29 14.28
CA THR A 82 22.99 8.66 14.10
C THR A 82 22.42 8.86 12.69
N ALA A 83 23.11 8.36 11.66
CA ALA A 83 22.62 8.43 10.28
C ALA A 83 21.34 7.61 10.09
N GLU A 84 21.30 6.40 10.65
CA GLU A 84 20.11 5.52 10.63
C GLU A 84 18.93 6.21 11.34
N TRP A 85 19.18 6.82 12.49
CA TRP A 85 18.16 7.56 13.24
C TRP A 85 17.53 8.69 12.42
N ASP A 86 18.37 9.50 11.76
CA ASP A 86 17.91 10.62 10.94
C ASP A 86 17.09 10.13 9.74
N GLU A 87 17.54 9.08 9.07
CA GLU A 87 16.83 8.46 7.95
C GLU A 87 15.46 7.92 8.41
N LEU A 88 15.42 7.10 9.46
CA LEU A 88 14.19 6.51 9.98
C LEU A 88 13.21 7.58 10.47
N THR A 89 13.71 8.65 11.08
CA THR A 89 12.89 9.79 11.51
C THR A 89 12.28 10.53 10.31
N ALA A 90 13.06 10.72 9.23
CA ALA A 90 12.57 11.33 8.00
C ALA A 90 11.49 10.46 7.33
N ILE A 91 11.71 9.14 7.26
CA ILE A 91 10.74 8.16 6.75
C ILE A 91 9.46 8.21 7.58
N TYR A 92 9.57 8.17 8.91
CA TYR A 92 8.43 8.23 9.82
C TYR A 92 7.58 9.50 9.60
N ARG A 93 8.21 10.67 9.52
CA ARG A 93 7.51 11.96 9.31
C ARG A 93 6.77 11.98 7.98
N THR A 94 7.44 11.57 6.90
CA THR A 94 6.85 11.57 5.55
C THR A 94 5.65 10.63 5.47
N ARG A 95 5.78 9.41 5.99
CA ARG A 95 4.72 8.39 5.93
C ARG A 95 3.56 8.68 6.86
N ARG A 96 3.82 9.23 8.05
CA ARG A 96 2.74 9.67 8.96
C ARG A 96 1.85 10.73 8.34
N ARG A 97 2.38 11.56 7.44
CA ARG A 97 1.59 12.55 6.68
C ARG A 97 0.61 11.87 5.71
N ILE A 98 1.00 10.76 5.09
CA ILE A 98 0.13 9.97 4.18
C ILE A 98 -1.04 9.33 4.94
N LEU A 99 -0.78 8.85 6.16
CA LEU A 99 -1.80 8.19 6.99
C LEU A 99 -2.73 9.16 7.72
N ARG A 100 -2.31 10.40 7.97
CA ARG A 100 -3.20 11.41 8.53
C ARG A 100 -4.11 11.94 7.41
N PRO A 101 -5.44 11.81 7.52
CA PRO A 101 -6.31 12.64 6.71
C PRO A 101 -5.96 14.09 7.06
N THR A 102 -5.48 14.86 6.08
CA THR A 102 -5.50 16.31 6.20
C THR A 102 -6.95 16.68 6.48
N PRO A 103 -7.27 17.37 7.59
CA PRO A 103 -8.59 17.96 7.70
C PRO A 103 -8.76 18.85 6.47
N ASP A 104 -9.80 18.61 5.69
CA ASP A 104 -10.18 19.51 4.61
C ASP A 104 -10.29 20.90 5.23
N THR A 105 -9.40 21.79 4.83
CA THR A 105 -9.63 23.21 4.98
C THR A 105 -10.73 23.56 3.97
N THR A 106 -11.96 23.16 4.27
CA THR A 106 -13.14 23.77 3.67
C THR A 106 -13.23 25.14 4.30
N GLU A 107 -12.41 26.06 3.78
CA GLU A 107 -12.57 27.48 4.05
C GLU A 107 -14.00 27.85 3.62
N GLY A 108 -14.83 28.15 4.61
CA GLY A 108 -16.11 28.79 4.40
C GLY A 108 -15.86 30.14 3.75
N ASN A 109 -16.03 30.19 2.43
CA ASN A 109 -16.32 31.42 1.71
C ASN A 109 -17.84 31.50 1.58
N GLU A 110 -18.50 31.92 2.65
CA GLU A 110 -19.85 32.49 2.54
C GLU A 110 -19.71 33.99 2.24
N SER A 111 -20.49 34.39 1.23
CA SER A 111 -20.53 35.71 0.59
C SER A 111 -21.24 36.78 1.40
#